data_AF-A0A3D4HFB2-F1
#
_entry.id   AF-A0A3D4HFB2-F1
#
_cell.length_a   1.000
_cell.length_b   1.000
_cell.length_c   1.000
_cell.angle_alpha   90.00
_cell.angle_beta   90.00
_cell.angle_gamma   90.00
#
_symmetry.space_group_name_H-M   'P 1'
#
loop_
_entity.id
_entity.type
_entity.pdbx_description
1 polymer ?
#
loop_
_entity_poly.entity_id
_entity_poly.type
_entity_poly.pdbx_seq_one_letter_code
_entity_poly.pdbx_strand_id
1 'polypeptide(L)'
;MSIISTSAVKVYLTIGKPSLILYGYGPSESEIYLSGVGISERTTANKDGYFEFDEVYSYSFFYPELCLQAKDSFNRLSQPVCIPALPNSSLVPAKVGPVLISPTISLSENYLLTGDTGFVSGITIPNSPVDVFMAGNIYYLPKYQIKSNNEGLFEFSLPTADTSVYRIFATSKAGENPTAKSTTLTFSVISPAKSSFFDLKEFLLRHKLSSLIILELVIIMILGILVLKEPTRVKSKLFR
;
A
#
# COMPACT_ATOMS: atom_id res chain seq x y z
N MET A 1 -17.27 32.14 -75.17
CA MET A 1 -17.33 30.85 -74.46
C MET A 1 -16.60 31.05 -73.14
N SER A 2 -17.34 31.42 -72.11
CA SER A 2 -16.83 31.76 -70.79
C SER A 2 -16.93 30.53 -69.90
N ILE A 3 -15.79 29.96 -69.52
CA ILE A 3 -15.72 29.02 -68.41
C ILE A 3 -14.55 29.48 -67.54
N ILE A 4 -14.86 30.39 -66.62
CA ILE A 4 -14.10 30.58 -65.40
C ILE A 4 -14.69 29.57 -64.41
N SER A 5 -13.89 28.64 -63.95
CA SER A 5 -14.11 28.00 -62.64
C SER A 5 -12.79 27.44 -62.14
N THR A 6 -11.91 28.34 -61.69
CA THR A 6 -10.81 27.98 -60.81
C THR A 6 -11.38 27.53 -59.47
N SER A 7 -11.55 26.22 -59.30
CA SER A 7 -11.68 25.62 -57.98
C SER A 7 -10.31 25.64 -57.30
N ALA A 8 -9.92 26.81 -56.81
CA ALA A 8 -8.79 26.95 -55.90
C ALA A 8 -9.21 26.39 -54.54
N VAL A 9 -8.96 25.11 -54.29
CA VAL A 9 -9.04 24.54 -52.95
C VAL A 9 -7.65 24.64 -52.33
N LYS A 10 -7.48 25.64 -51.46
CA LYS A 10 -6.39 25.69 -50.48
C LYS A 10 -7.02 25.52 -49.10
N VAL A 11 -6.73 24.40 -48.46
CA VAL A 11 -7.11 24.12 -47.06
C VAL A 11 -5.86 23.67 -46.32
N TYR A 12 -5.19 24.60 -45.63
CA TYR A 12 -4.25 24.30 -44.55
C TYR A 12 -4.15 25.50 -43.60
N LEU A 13 -4.56 25.33 -42.34
CA LEU A 13 -3.89 25.78 -41.10
C LEU A 13 -4.79 25.40 -39.91
N THR A 14 -4.30 24.80 -38.83
CA THR A 14 -3.52 25.43 -37.75
C THR A 14 -2.72 24.29 -37.07
N ILE A 15 -1.38 24.33 -36.95
CA ILE A 15 -0.54 24.97 -35.90
C ILE A 15 -1.00 24.64 -34.47
N GLY A 16 -0.78 23.38 -34.12
CA GLY A 16 -0.67 22.83 -32.78
C GLY A 16 -0.12 21.43 -32.99
N LYS A 17 0.92 21.01 -32.25
CA LYS A 17 1.31 19.59 -32.28
C LYS A 17 0.08 18.80 -31.78
N PRO A 18 -0.29 17.67 -32.41
CA PRO A 18 -1.38 16.87 -31.88
C PRO A 18 -1.06 16.54 -30.42
N SER A 19 -1.98 16.90 -29.53
CA SER A 19 -1.83 16.71 -28.09
C SER A 19 -2.87 15.71 -27.61
N LEU A 20 -2.53 14.96 -26.58
CA LEU A 20 -3.44 14.06 -25.89
C LEU A 20 -3.91 14.76 -24.62
N ILE A 21 -5.22 14.84 -24.45
CA ILE A 21 -5.86 15.23 -23.19
C ILE A 21 -6.16 13.95 -22.42
N LEU A 22 -5.57 13.82 -21.23
CA LEU A 22 -5.77 12.67 -20.36
C LEU A 22 -6.44 13.10 -19.07
N TYR A 23 -7.59 12.53 -18.73
CA TYR A 23 -8.32 12.90 -17.52
C TYR A 23 -8.76 11.68 -16.73
N GLY A 24 -9.02 11.87 -15.44
CA GLY A 24 -9.38 10.77 -14.56
C GLY A 24 -9.74 11.18 -13.14
N TYR A 25 -9.92 10.16 -12.30
CA TYR A 25 -10.18 10.32 -10.87
C TYR A 25 -9.21 9.47 -10.05
N GLY A 26 -8.76 9.99 -8.92
CA GLY A 26 -7.80 9.34 -8.04
C GLY A 26 -7.87 9.83 -6.60
N PRO A 27 -6.85 9.53 -5.78
CA PRO A 27 -6.70 10.08 -4.43
C PRO A 27 -6.84 11.61 -4.41
N SER A 28 -7.68 12.14 -3.53
CA SER A 28 -7.90 13.59 -3.40
C SER A 28 -6.60 14.34 -3.10
N GLU A 29 -6.45 15.54 -3.68
CA GLU A 29 -5.32 16.45 -3.43
C GLU A 29 -3.94 15.79 -3.58
N SER A 30 -3.84 14.77 -4.43
CA SER A 30 -2.61 14.01 -4.69
C SER A 30 -1.87 14.49 -5.93
N GLU A 31 -0.54 14.36 -5.92
CA GLU A 31 0.27 14.58 -7.11
C GLU A 31 0.10 13.38 -8.06
N ILE A 32 -0.25 13.63 -9.31
CA ILE A 32 -0.41 12.59 -10.33
C ILE A 32 0.78 12.68 -11.29
N TYR A 33 1.50 11.58 -11.40
CA TYR A 33 2.64 11.41 -12.29
C TYR A 33 2.19 10.64 -13.53
N LEU A 34 2.48 11.19 -14.70
CA LEU A 34 2.32 10.53 -15.98
C LEU A 34 3.70 10.17 -16.52
N SER A 35 3.93 8.89 -16.78
CA SER A 35 5.19 8.40 -17.33
C SER A 35 4.98 7.52 -18.55
N GLY A 36 5.91 7.62 -19.49
CA GLY A 36 5.96 6.81 -20.71
C GLY A 36 7.31 7.00 -21.41
N VAL A 37 7.54 6.26 -22.49
CA VAL A 37 8.81 6.39 -23.24
C VAL A 37 8.90 7.79 -23.86
N GLY A 38 9.78 8.63 -23.31
CA GLY A 38 9.96 10.02 -23.74
C GLY A 38 8.86 10.98 -23.26
N ILE A 39 8.02 10.57 -22.31
CA ILE A 39 6.94 11.37 -21.71
C ILE A 39 7.07 11.31 -20.19
N SER A 40 7.11 12.46 -19.54
CA SER A 40 7.15 12.59 -18.09
C SER A 40 6.50 13.91 -17.68
N GLU A 41 5.28 13.84 -17.18
CA GLU A 41 4.48 15.00 -16.78
C GLU A 41 3.96 14.84 -15.36
N ARG A 42 3.54 15.95 -14.74
CA ARG A 42 2.89 15.96 -13.43
C ARG A 42 1.70 16.91 -13.41
N THR A 43 0.62 16.48 -12.76
CA THR A 43 -0.54 17.33 -12.42
C THR A 43 -0.95 17.08 -10.97
N THR A 44 -2.02 17.70 -10.50
CA THR A 44 -2.57 17.50 -9.16
C THR A 44 -4.06 17.20 -9.24
N ALA A 45 -4.51 16.19 -8.50
CA ALA A 45 -5.93 15.93 -8.34
C ALA A 45 -6.57 17.01 -7.48
N ASN A 46 -7.75 17.49 -7.87
CA ASN A 46 -8.50 18.46 -7.08
C ASN A 46 -9.18 17.80 -5.85
N LYS A 47 -9.96 18.59 -5.12
CA LYS A 47 -10.69 18.14 -3.92
C LYS A 47 -11.79 17.11 -4.18
N ASP A 48 -12.19 16.92 -5.43
CA ASP A 48 -13.15 15.90 -5.87
C ASP A 48 -12.42 14.66 -6.44
N GLY A 49 -11.08 14.66 -6.40
CA GLY A 49 -10.22 13.61 -6.95
C GLY A 49 -10.02 13.68 -8.46
N TYR A 50 -10.56 14.69 -9.16
CA TYR A 50 -10.41 14.88 -10.60
C TYR A 50 -9.01 15.41 -10.94
N PHE A 51 -8.40 14.86 -11.99
CA PHE A 51 -7.15 15.37 -12.56
C PHE A 51 -7.23 15.40 -14.09
N GLU A 52 -6.43 16.28 -14.69
CA GLU A 52 -6.29 16.42 -16.14
C GLU A 52 -4.84 16.75 -16.53
N PHE A 53 -4.43 16.20 -17.67
CA PHE A 53 -3.25 16.58 -18.42
C PHE A 53 -3.72 17.12 -19.76
N ASP A 54 -3.51 18.40 -19.99
CA ASP A 54 -4.22 19.13 -21.05
C ASP A 54 -3.43 19.12 -22.38
N GLU A 55 -2.14 18.76 -22.33
CA GLU A 55 -1.22 18.83 -23.47
C GLU A 55 -0.11 17.77 -23.42
N VAL A 56 -0.46 16.49 -23.42
CA VAL A 56 0.56 15.42 -23.52
C VAL A 56 1.06 15.36 -24.96
N TYR A 57 2.32 15.73 -25.19
CA TYR A 57 2.94 15.72 -26.51
C TYR A 57 3.74 14.43 -26.75
N SER A 58 3.60 13.86 -27.95
CA SER A 58 4.48 12.80 -28.45
C SER A 58 5.24 13.28 -29.69
N TYR A 59 6.54 12.96 -29.75
CA TYR A 59 7.38 13.20 -30.93
C TYR A 59 7.29 12.07 -31.97
N SER A 60 6.42 11.07 -31.75
CA SER A 60 6.22 9.90 -32.60
C SER A 60 4.80 9.86 -33.19
N PHE A 61 4.60 8.97 -34.18
CA PHE A 61 3.29 8.69 -34.78
C PHE A 61 2.31 7.99 -33.83
N PHE A 62 2.77 7.59 -32.65
CA PHE A 62 1.98 6.97 -31.59
C PHE A 62 2.34 7.57 -30.24
N TYR A 63 1.39 7.60 -29.32
CA TYR A 63 1.68 7.71 -27.90
C TYR A 63 2.14 6.33 -27.41
N PRO A 64 3.27 6.24 -26.69
CA PRO A 64 3.67 4.98 -26.06
C PRO A 64 2.64 4.56 -25.00
N GLU A 65 2.88 3.42 -24.37
CA GLU A 65 2.18 3.09 -23.13
C GLU A 65 2.40 4.23 -22.10
N LEU A 66 1.30 4.68 -21.50
CA LEU A 66 1.28 5.78 -20.54
C LEU A 66 0.81 5.24 -19.20
N CYS A 67 1.64 5.36 -18.17
CA CYS A 67 1.33 4.93 -16.82
C CYS A 67 1.09 6.13 -15.91
N LEU A 68 -0.01 6.06 -15.15
CA LEU A 68 -0.41 7.05 -14.16
C LEU A 68 -0.16 6.51 -12.76
N GLN A 69 0.48 7.30 -11.90
CA GLN A 69 0.69 6.97 -10.50
C GLN A 69 0.40 8.18 -9.61
N ALA A 70 -0.37 8.00 -8.54
CA ALA A 70 -0.62 9.04 -7.56
C ALA A 70 0.38 8.96 -6.40
N LYS A 71 0.76 10.12 -5.88
CA LYS A 71 1.46 10.30 -4.61
C LYS A 71 0.61 11.17 -3.70
N ASP A 72 0.16 10.61 -2.60
CA ASP A 72 -0.73 11.33 -1.68
C ASP A 72 0.02 12.24 -0.69
N SER A 73 -0.74 12.96 0.13
CA SER A 73 -0.23 13.87 1.17
C SER A 73 0.63 13.19 2.25
N PHE A 74 0.52 11.86 2.40
CA PHE A 74 1.34 11.05 3.30
C PHE A 74 2.56 10.45 2.59
N ASN A 75 2.88 10.90 1.36
CA ASN A 75 3.93 10.38 0.50
C ASN A 75 3.78 8.89 0.12
N ARG A 76 2.56 8.33 0.19
CA ARG A 76 2.28 6.95 -0.26
C ARG A 76 2.05 6.96 -1.76
N LEU A 77 2.54 5.92 -2.43
CA LEU A 77 2.37 5.73 -3.87
C LEU A 77 1.23 4.77 -4.17
N SER A 78 0.43 5.09 -5.18
CA SER A 78 -0.57 4.18 -5.72
C SER A 78 0.10 3.09 -6.59
N GLN A 79 -0.63 2.03 -6.90
CA GLN A 79 -0.24 1.16 -8.01
C GLN A 79 -0.39 1.95 -9.33
N PRO A 80 0.55 1.80 -10.27
CA PRO A 80 0.46 2.46 -11.57
C PRO A 80 -0.71 1.88 -12.37
N VAL A 81 -1.43 2.74 -13.08
CA VAL A 81 -2.48 2.37 -14.04
C VAL A 81 -1.99 2.75 -15.42
N CYS A 82 -1.77 1.76 -16.27
CA CYS A 82 -1.21 1.97 -17.60
C CYS A 82 -2.29 1.88 -18.69
N ILE A 83 -2.21 2.82 -19.63
CA ILE A 83 -3.05 2.91 -20.81
C ILE A 83 -2.21 2.40 -21.98
N PRO A 84 -2.72 1.47 -22.80
CA PRO A 84 -1.97 0.96 -23.94
C PRO A 84 -1.64 2.09 -24.92
N ALA A 85 -0.64 1.84 -25.78
CA ALA A 85 -0.24 2.79 -26.81
C ALA A 85 -1.44 3.28 -27.65
N LEU A 86 -1.48 4.58 -27.90
CA LEU A 86 -2.58 5.24 -28.62
C LEU A 86 -2.10 5.78 -29.97
N PRO A 87 -2.92 5.73 -31.02
CA PRO A 87 -2.58 6.34 -32.30
C PRO A 87 -2.52 7.87 -32.18
N ASN A 88 -1.49 8.49 -32.75
CA ASN A 88 -1.36 9.96 -32.83
C ASN A 88 -1.87 10.50 -34.18
N SER A 89 -2.84 9.83 -34.79
CA SER A 89 -3.22 10.02 -36.20
C SER A 89 -4.28 11.12 -36.44
N SER A 90 -4.62 11.92 -35.44
CA SER A 90 -5.70 12.91 -35.51
C SER A 90 -5.16 14.34 -35.41
N LEU A 91 -5.65 15.26 -36.25
CA LEU A 91 -5.41 16.71 -36.14
C LEU A 91 -6.16 17.36 -34.95
N VAL A 92 -6.92 16.58 -34.19
CA VAL A 92 -7.75 17.00 -33.05
C VAL A 92 -7.19 16.36 -31.78
N PRO A 93 -7.14 17.08 -30.64
CA PRO A 93 -6.71 16.49 -29.39
C PRO A 93 -7.55 15.26 -29.04
N ALA A 94 -6.90 14.10 -28.88
CA ALA A 94 -7.59 12.92 -28.40
C ALA A 94 -7.88 13.13 -26.91
N LYS A 95 -9.14 13.05 -26.49
CA LYS A 95 -9.51 13.07 -25.07
C LYS A 95 -9.72 11.64 -24.59
N VAL A 96 -8.87 11.19 -23.67
CA VAL A 96 -8.87 9.83 -23.12
C VAL A 96 -9.19 9.87 -21.63
N GLY A 97 -10.17 9.08 -21.20
CA GLY A 97 -10.56 8.97 -19.80
C GLY A 97 -12.05 8.62 -19.64
N PRO A 98 -12.52 8.49 -18.39
CA PRO A 98 -11.75 8.72 -17.17
C PRO A 98 -10.83 7.54 -16.82
N VAL A 99 -9.57 7.83 -16.46
CA VAL A 99 -8.69 6.83 -15.85
C VAL A 99 -8.86 6.82 -14.34
N LEU A 100 -9.02 5.64 -13.74
CA LEU A 100 -9.30 5.49 -12.33
C LEU A 100 -8.06 4.98 -11.58
N ILE A 101 -7.42 5.87 -10.83
CA ILE A 101 -6.20 5.55 -10.08
C ILE A 101 -6.54 4.78 -8.80
N SER A 102 -5.72 3.77 -8.49
CA SER A 102 -5.89 2.95 -7.30
C SER A 102 -5.78 3.76 -5.99
N PRO A 103 -6.46 3.35 -4.91
CA PRO A 103 -6.25 3.92 -3.59
C PRO A 103 -4.80 3.78 -3.12
N THR A 104 -4.34 4.74 -2.32
CA THR A 104 -3.15 4.57 -1.49
C THR A 104 -3.56 3.97 -0.15
N ILE A 105 -2.75 3.06 0.40
CA ILE A 105 -3.00 2.48 1.72
C ILE A 105 -1.72 2.34 2.54
N SER A 106 -1.87 2.35 3.86
CA SER A 106 -0.83 2.08 4.85
C SER A 106 -1.43 1.33 6.05
N LEU A 107 -0.61 0.53 6.72
CA LEU A 107 -0.95 -0.11 7.98
C LEU A 107 -0.50 0.75 9.15
N SER A 108 -1.23 0.73 10.25
CA SER A 108 -0.77 1.27 11.52
C SER A 108 0.49 0.53 12.00
N GLU A 109 0.44 -0.80 11.97
CA GLU A 109 1.54 -1.69 12.34
C GLU A 109 1.57 -2.94 11.46
N ASN A 110 2.77 -3.51 11.27
CA ASN A 110 2.96 -4.76 10.52
C ASN A 110 2.79 -6.01 11.40
N TYR A 111 2.86 -5.84 12.72
CA TYR A 111 2.71 -6.90 13.71
C TYR A 111 1.70 -6.42 14.75
N LEU A 112 0.71 -7.24 15.06
CA LEU A 112 -0.31 -6.96 16.06
C LEU A 112 -0.39 -8.14 17.02
N LEU A 113 -0.62 -7.89 18.31
CA LEU A 113 -0.96 -8.98 19.23
C LEU A 113 -2.43 -9.35 19.06
N THR A 114 -2.76 -10.59 19.42
CA THR A 114 -4.15 -11.03 19.49
C THR A 114 -4.93 -10.13 20.46
N GLY A 115 -6.01 -9.52 19.96
CA GLY A 115 -6.84 -8.58 20.73
C GLY A 115 -6.42 -7.11 20.64
N ASP A 116 -5.29 -6.79 19.99
CA ASP A 116 -4.89 -5.39 19.75
C ASP A 116 -5.79 -4.73 18.71
N THR A 117 -5.84 -3.40 18.73
CA THR A 117 -6.51 -2.60 17.71
C THR A 117 -5.50 -2.16 16.65
N GLY A 118 -5.57 -2.77 15.46
CA GLY A 118 -4.86 -2.30 14.28
C GLY A 118 -5.81 -1.67 13.27
N PHE A 119 -5.29 -0.79 12.42
CA PHE A 119 -6.07 -0.18 11.34
C PHE A 119 -5.28 -0.12 10.04
N VAL A 120 -6.00 -0.20 8.92
CA VAL A 120 -5.51 0.23 7.61
C VAL A 120 -6.16 1.56 7.29
N SER A 121 -5.36 2.52 6.83
CA SER A 121 -5.84 3.82 6.40
C SER A 121 -5.35 4.12 4.98
N GLY A 122 -6.07 4.99 4.28
CA GLY A 122 -5.77 5.28 2.88
C GLY A 122 -6.41 6.57 2.38
N ILE A 123 -5.98 7.03 1.21
CA ILE A 123 -6.65 8.11 0.46
C ILE A 123 -7.11 7.56 -0.89
N THR A 124 -8.30 7.94 -1.30
CA THR A 124 -8.90 7.61 -2.59
C THR A 124 -9.81 8.75 -3.07
N ILE A 125 -10.68 8.45 -4.02
CA ILE A 125 -11.70 9.37 -4.52
C ILE A 125 -12.61 9.80 -3.34
N PRO A 126 -12.87 11.09 -3.16
CA PRO A 126 -13.79 11.61 -2.14
C PRO A 126 -15.20 11.02 -2.20
N ASN A 127 -15.79 10.80 -1.03
CA ASN A 127 -17.18 10.35 -0.86
C ASN A 127 -17.55 9.05 -1.62
N SER A 128 -16.57 8.23 -1.98
CA SER A 128 -16.76 7.03 -2.78
C SER A 128 -16.79 5.76 -1.92
N PRO A 129 -17.45 4.68 -2.37
CA PRO A 129 -17.36 3.39 -1.71
C PRO A 129 -15.95 2.80 -1.90
N VAL A 130 -15.42 2.24 -0.82
CA VAL A 130 -14.12 1.55 -0.78
C VAL A 130 -14.36 0.11 -0.36
N ASP A 131 -13.89 -0.80 -1.21
CA ASP A 131 -13.93 -2.23 -0.99
C ASP A 131 -12.55 -2.68 -0.49
N VAL A 132 -12.50 -3.15 0.75
CA VAL A 132 -11.30 -3.68 1.39
C VAL A 132 -11.34 -5.21 1.35
N PHE A 133 -10.32 -5.80 0.76
CA PHE A 133 -10.18 -7.25 0.63
C PHE A 133 -9.07 -7.74 1.53
N MET A 134 -9.33 -8.82 2.26
CA MET A 134 -8.37 -9.43 3.16
C MET A 134 -8.27 -10.92 2.90
N ALA A 135 -7.07 -11.46 2.72
CA ALA A 135 -6.83 -12.89 2.61
C ALA A 135 -5.93 -13.33 3.77
N GLY A 136 -6.40 -14.30 4.56
CA GLY A 136 -5.56 -15.04 5.50
C GLY A 136 -5.03 -16.34 4.89
N ASN A 137 -4.80 -17.36 5.72
CA ASN A 137 -4.38 -18.70 5.28
C ASN A 137 -5.50 -19.53 4.59
N ILE A 138 -6.73 -19.03 4.53
CA ILE A 138 -7.90 -19.73 3.98
C ILE A 138 -8.23 -19.19 2.58
N TYR A 139 -8.69 -20.06 1.67
CA TYR A 139 -9.05 -19.74 0.28
C TYR A 139 -10.22 -18.74 0.08
N TYR A 140 -10.78 -18.17 1.15
CA TYR A 140 -11.88 -17.21 1.09
C TYR A 140 -11.33 -15.77 1.16
N LEU A 141 -11.80 -14.91 0.26
CA LEU A 141 -11.42 -13.50 0.19
C LEU A 141 -12.61 -12.63 0.63
N PRO A 142 -12.80 -12.41 1.95
CA PRO A 142 -13.82 -11.50 2.45
C PRO A 142 -13.65 -10.09 1.88
N LYS A 143 -14.80 -9.47 1.61
CA LYS A 143 -14.93 -8.12 1.11
C LYS A 143 -15.64 -7.27 2.17
N TYR A 144 -15.01 -6.20 2.61
CA TYR A 144 -15.58 -5.23 3.54
C TYR A 144 -15.79 -3.90 2.81
N GLN A 145 -17.00 -3.36 2.88
CA GLN A 145 -17.32 -2.10 2.21
C GLN A 145 -17.38 -0.98 3.24
N ILE A 146 -16.62 0.08 2.99
CA ILE A 146 -16.65 1.33 3.74
C ILE A 146 -16.82 2.50 2.77
N LYS A 147 -16.89 3.73 3.28
CA LYS A 147 -17.00 4.94 2.46
C LYS A 147 -15.88 5.90 2.83
N SER A 148 -15.24 6.51 1.84
CA SER A 148 -14.30 7.59 2.07
C SER A 148 -15.02 8.88 2.49
N ASN A 149 -14.33 9.74 3.23
CA ASN A 149 -14.86 11.04 3.60
C ASN A 149 -14.73 12.06 2.45
N ASN A 150 -15.05 13.32 2.72
CA ASN A 150 -14.94 14.45 1.79
C ASN A 150 -13.49 14.77 1.37
N GLU A 151 -12.50 14.33 2.14
CA GLU A 151 -11.07 14.46 1.83
C GLU A 151 -10.53 13.21 1.11
N GLY A 152 -11.38 12.20 0.85
CA GLY A 152 -10.96 10.92 0.27
C GLY A 152 -10.28 9.98 1.26
N LEU A 153 -10.17 10.35 2.54
CA LEU A 153 -9.64 9.50 3.60
C LEU A 153 -10.61 8.37 3.94
N PHE A 154 -10.06 7.20 4.21
CA PHE A 154 -10.79 6.07 4.77
C PHE A 154 -9.93 5.32 5.77
N GLU A 155 -10.59 4.64 6.70
CA GLU A 155 -9.97 3.79 7.70
C GLU A 155 -10.80 2.52 7.90
N PHE A 156 -10.12 1.40 8.13
CA PHE A 156 -10.73 0.11 8.40
C PHE A 156 -9.99 -0.60 9.53
N SER A 157 -10.72 -1.04 10.55
CA SER A 157 -10.17 -1.79 11.68
C SER A 157 -9.83 -3.22 11.28
N LEU A 158 -8.62 -3.66 11.63
CA LEU A 158 -8.12 -4.99 11.29
C LEU A 158 -8.65 -6.03 12.29
N PRO A 159 -9.09 -7.22 11.84
CA PRO A 159 -9.43 -8.31 12.73
C PRO A 159 -8.15 -8.90 13.34
N THR A 160 -8.09 -8.92 14.66
CA THR A 160 -6.94 -9.43 15.44
C THR A 160 -7.31 -10.60 16.34
N ALA A 161 -8.45 -11.27 16.08
CA ALA A 161 -8.93 -12.38 16.89
C ALA A 161 -8.08 -13.65 16.72
N ASP A 162 -7.60 -13.93 15.50
CA ASP A 162 -6.87 -15.15 15.18
C ASP A 162 -5.43 -14.87 14.80
N THR A 163 -4.51 -15.72 15.25
CA THR A 163 -3.11 -15.63 14.86
C THR A 163 -2.95 -16.08 13.41
N SER A 164 -2.67 -15.13 12.51
CA SER A 164 -2.47 -15.42 11.10
C SER A 164 -1.61 -14.35 10.42
N VAL A 165 -1.20 -14.63 9.19
CA VAL A 165 -0.60 -13.64 8.30
C VAL A 165 -1.67 -13.23 7.30
N TYR A 166 -2.03 -11.96 7.30
CA TYR A 166 -3.06 -11.42 6.45
C TYR A 166 -2.46 -10.54 5.37
N ARG A 167 -3.00 -10.67 4.16
CA ARG A 167 -2.73 -9.78 3.03
C ARG A 167 -3.96 -8.92 2.77
N ILE A 168 -3.77 -7.61 2.69
CA ILE A 168 -4.85 -6.65 2.55
C ILE A 168 -4.62 -5.72 1.36
N PHE A 169 -5.68 -5.39 0.64
CA PHE A 169 -5.67 -4.36 -0.40
C PHE A 169 -7.04 -3.71 -0.49
N ALA A 170 -7.11 -2.54 -1.12
CA ALA A 170 -8.33 -1.77 -1.31
C ALA A 170 -8.56 -1.46 -2.79
N THR A 171 -9.83 -1.33 -3.16
CA THR A 171 -10.29 -0.74 -4.42
C THR A 171 -11.35 0.30 -4.10
N SER A 172 -11.49 1.31 -4.94
CA SER A 172 -12.55 2.31 -4.84
C SER A 172 -13.41 2.28 -6.11
N LYS A 173 -14.44 3.11 -6.20
CA LYS A 173 -15.27 3.24 -7.40
C LYS A 173 -15.52 4.70 -7.75
N ALA A 174 -15.58 5.00 -9.04
CA ALA A 174 -16.12 6.24 -9.57
C ALA A 174 -17.41 5.92 -10.33
N GLY A 175 -18.56 6.22 -9.71
CA GLY A 175 -19.84 5.68 -10.16
C GLY A 175 -19.86 4.15 -10.06
N GLU A 176 -20.15 3.46 -11.16
CA GLU A 176 -20.17 1.99 -11.24
C GLU A 176 -18.80 1.37 -11.57
N ASN A 177 -17.82 2.19 -11.97
CA ASN A 177 -16.53 1.70 -12.45
C ASN A 177 -15.53 1.55 -11.29
N PRO A 178 -14.96 0.35 -11.07
CA PRO A 178 -13.95 0.15 -10.03
C PRO A 178 -12.59 0.73 -10.45
N THR A 179 -11.83 1.22 -9.48
CA THR A 179 -10.41 1.54 -9.66
C THR A 179 -9.59 0.27 -9.76
N ALA A 180 -8.33 0.41 -10.22
CA ALA A 180 -7.34 -0.63 -10.00
C ALA A 180 -7.15 -0.94 -8.50
N LYS A 181 -6.63 -2.14 -8.23
CA LYS A 181 -6.25 -2.60 -6.89
C LYS A 181 -5.08 -1.78 -6.32
N SER A 182 -5.14 -1.44 -5.04
CA SER A 182 -4.03 -0.81 -4.31
C SER A 182 -2.84 -1.75 -4.13
N THR A 183 -1.72 -1.21 -3.64
CA THR A 183 -0.61 -2.02 -3.14
C THR A 183 -1.12 -3.02 -2.10
N THR A 184 -0.67 -4.28 -2.18
CA THR A 184 -1.03 -5.30 -1.19
C THR A 184 -0.09 -5.18 0.00
N LEU A 185 -0.65 -4.89 1.17
CA LEU A 185 0.09 -4.85 2.43
C LEU A 185 -0.07 -6.18 3.16
N THR A 186 0.91 -6.51 3.99
CA THR A 186 0.90 -7.74 4.79
C THR A 186 1.09 -7.38 6.25
N PHE A 187 0.24 -7.91 7.12
CA PHE A 187 0.40 -7.81 8.57
C PHE A 187 0.27 -9.18 9.23
N SER A 188 0.87 -9.34 10.41
CA SER A 188 0.85 -10.60 11.15
C SER A 188 0.22 -10.39 12.52
N VAL A 189 -0.74 -11.23 12.88
CA VAL A 189 -1.30 -11.29 14.23
C VAL A 189 -0.60 -12.42 14.98
N ILE A 190 0.06 -12.09 16.08
CA ILE A 190 0.82 -13.03 16.89
C ILE A 190 0.23 -13.18 18.29
N SER A 191 0.37 -14.36 18.87
CA SER A 191 -0.05 -14.59 20.26
C SER A 191 0.89 -13.84 21.22
N PRO A 192 0.37 -13.24 22.30
CA PRO A 192 1.17 -12.59 23.33
C PRO A 192 2.28 -13.51 23.90
N ALA A 193 1.98 -14.79 24.11
CA ALA A 193 2.95 -15.76 24.62
C ALA A 193 4.17 -15.94 23.69
N LYS A 194 3.92 -15.88 22.38
CA LYS A 194 4.98 -15.96 21.37
C LYS A 194 5.80 -14.67 21.35
N SER A 195 5.16 -13.52 21.49
CA SER A 195 5.85 -12.22 21.61
C SER A 195 6.78 -12.20 22.82
N SER A 196 6.29 -12.59 24.00
CA SER A 196 7.12 -12.63 25.21
C SER A 196 8.30 -13.59 25.10
N PHE A 197 8.17 -14.70 24.37
CA PHE A 197 9.29 -15.60 24.11
C PHE A 197 10.34 -14.98 23.19
N PHE A 198 9.92 -14.20 22.18
CA PHE A 198 10.83 -13.45 21.33
C PHE A 198 11.57 -12.36 22.10
N ASP A 199 10.86 -11.57 22.90
CA ASP A 199 11.46 -10.51 23.72
C ASP A 199 12.45 -11.09 24.74
N LEU A 200 12.10 -12.21 25.38
CA LEU A 200 12.98 -12.91 26.32
C LEU A 200 14.22 -13.47 25.61
N LYS A 201 14.05 -14.06 24.43
CA LYS A 201 15.16 -14.58 23.62
C LYS A 201 16.08 -13.45 23.17
N GLU A 202 15.53 -12.33 22.72
CA GLU A 202 16.31 -11.18 22.27
C GLU A 202 17.05 -10.53 23.45
N PHE A 203 16.38 -10.40 24.60
CA PHE A 203 17.01 -9.97 25.84
C PHE A 203 18.18 -10.88 26.24
N LEU A 204 17.97 -12.20 26.25
CA LEU A 204 19.02 -13.20 26.52
C LEU A 204 20.20 -13.11 25.53
N LEU A 205 19.92 -12.90 24.24
CA LEU A 205 20.94 -12.79 23.20
C LEU A 205 21.73 -11.47 23.31
N ARG A 206 21.05 -10.36 23.60
CA ARG A 206 21.66 -9.04 23.77
C ARG A 206 22.54 -8.97 25.02
N HIS A 207 22.14 -9.69 26.06
CA HIS A 207 22.84 -9.77 27.33
C HIS A 207 23.67 -11.04 27.48
N LYS A 208 24.26 -11.53 26.38
CA LYS A 208 24.97 -12.82 26.30
C LYS A 208 26.01 -13.04 27.41
N LEU A 209 26.76 -12.00 27.78
CA LEU A 209 27.77 -12.06 28.85
C LEU A 209 27.13 -12.07 30.25
N SER A 210 26.15 -11.20 30.51
CA SER A 210 25.47 -11.18 31.81
C SER A 210 24.58 -12.40 32.02
N SER A 211 23.98 -12.97 30.97
CA SER A 211 23.22 -14.22 31.06
C SER A 211 24.12 -15.41 31.42
N LEU A 212 25.36 -15.44 30.91
CA LEU A 212 26.34 -16.47 31.29
C LEU A 212 26.75 -16.33 32.76
N ILE A 213 27.01 -15.10 33.23
CA ILE A 213 27.38 -14.83 34.63
C ILE A 213 26.24 -15.18 35.59
N ILE A 214 24.99 -14.83 35.25
CA ILE A 214 23.82 -15.16 36.08
C ILE A 214 23.61 -16.67 36.13
N LEU A 215 23.75 -17.37 35.00
CA LEU A 215 23.63 -18.84 34.95
C LEU A 215 24.69 -19.50 35.84
N GLU A 216 25.94 -19.02 35.78
CA GLU A 216 27.04 -19.52 36.60
C GLU A 216 26.79 -19.30 38.09
N LEU A 217 26.30 -18.11 38.49
CA LEU A 217 25.92 -17.82 39.88
C LEU A 217 24.78 -18.72 40.38
N VAL A 218 23.77 -18.99 39.54
CA VAL A 218 22.66 -19.89 39.90
C VAL A 218 23.15 -21.33 40.09
N ILE A 219 24.05 -21.82 39.22
CA ILE A 219 24.65 -23.16 39.35
C ILE A 219 25.44 -23.28 40.66
N ILE A 220 26.27 -22.28 40.99
CA ILE A 220 27.05 -22.25 42.24
C ILE A 220 26.11 -22.27 43.45
N MET A 221 25.01 -21.51 43.40
CA MET A 221 24.03 -21.46 44.50
C MET A 221 23.34 -22.82 44.69
N ILE A 222 22.92 -23.48 43.60
CA ILE A 222 22.29 -24.80 43.66
C ILE A 222 23.26 -25.86 44.22
N LEU A 223 24.52 -25.86 43.75
CA LEU A 223 25.56 -26.74 44.28
C LEU A 223 25.82 -26.47 45.76
N GLY A 224 25.86 -25.20 46.19
CA GLY A 224 26.00 -24.82 47.58
C GLY A 224 24.85 -25.34 48.45
N ILE A 225 23.60 -25.22 47.98
CA ILE A 225 22.43 -25.77 48.66
C ILE A 225 22.52 -27.29 48.75
N LEU A 226 22.96 -27.98 47.68
CA LEU A 226 23.09 -29.44 47.67
C LEU A 226 24.18 -29.93 48.64
N VAL A 227 25.33 -29.24 48.70
CA VAL A 227 26.41 -29.56 49.64
C VAL A 227 25.99 -29.29 51.10
N LEU A 228 25.30 -28.17 51.36
CA LEU A 228 24.76 -27.86 52.68
C LEU A 228 23.64 -28.82 53.12
N LYS A 229 23.02 -29.53 52.16
CA LYS A 229 22.00 -30.54 52.42
C LYS A 229 22.57 -31.94 52.64
N GLU A 230 23.90 -32.11 52.73
CA GLU A 230 24.43 -33.38 53.24
C GLU A 230 23.88 -33.61 54.65
N PRO A 231 23.18 -34.74 54.87
CA PRO A 231 22.63 -35.03 56.17
C PRO A 231 23.80 -35.22 57.12
N THR A 232 23.86 -34.39 58.16
CA THR A 232 24.60 -34.71 59.38
C THR A 232 24.04 -36.03 59.91
N ARG A 233 24.59 -37.14 59.41
CA ARG A 233 24.32 -38.49 59.89
C ARG A 233 25.03 -38.56 61.23
N VAL A 234 24.33 -38.09 62.26
CA VAL A 234 24.74 -38.22 63.66
C VAL A 234 24.89 -39.72 63.93
N LYS A 235 26.12 -40.23 63.85
CA LYS A 235 26.49 -41.51 64.46
C LYS A 235 26.41 -41.30 65.97
N SER A 236 25.26 -41.57 66.57
CA SER A 236 25.18 -41.82 68.00
C SER A 236 25.90 -43.12 68.31
N LYS A 237 26.97 -43.01 69.11
CA LYS A 237 27.74 -44.07 69.78
C LYS A 237 26.81 -45.11 70.43
N LEU A 238 27.07 -46.42 70.32
CA LEU A 238 27.98 -47.20 71.19
C LEU A 238 27.74 -46.97 72.69
N PHE A 239 27.06 -47.91 73.35
CA PHE A 239 27.21 -48.40 74.74
C PHE A 239 25.87 -49.00 75.24
N ARG A 240 25.67 -50.31 75.09
CA ARG A 240 25.65 -51.32 76.18
C ARG A 240 25.36 -52.70 75.60
#